data_AF-A0A9P5SX94-F1
#
_entry.id   AF-A0A9P5SX94-F1
#
_cell.length_a   1.000
_cell.length_b   1.000
_cell.length_c   1.000
_cell.angle_alpha   90.00
_cell.angle_beta   90.00
_cell.angle_gamma   90.00
#
_symmetry.space_group_name_H-M   'P 1'
#
loop_
_entity.id
_entity.type
_entity.pdbx_description
1 polymer ?
#
loop_
_entity_poly.entity_id
_entity_poly.type
_entity_poly.pdbx_seq_one_letter_code
_entity_poly.pdbx_strand_id
1 'polypeptide(L)'
;MSEPALGKPPSKDASPASGSSGSSGSETDDYHDRRFWPNGKRPRGYRTKEGHEAAEKCKNYKSGVSVPHLSARCDTYEGVLKHAALGAIRSGGVSYGGKALVNFCLGLLKLMKGKGSLGQIFKGAFFGADAIRFGSFFGTFSFLWKLVNNGLKLYRGTDDRINGAIAGAIAGLSLIIETRERRVTFAQQMFIRSMQGVYNAGKYRGQFSFRHGDAFLFSLASAQVMYAYTMHPDTIPKELFSFMVKTACVPAEALAFNRARVRGFPVDLSQVADMVKKYKGTSQALATVAAMNGHSDIIPCAVLHPSIDSCRTTNLQRLFQVTKTIFPVYATLNFVPLLVLRLKRLMKDPVKVFSKTSFNTLRSSVFLAVFVTLYQTQICSHRNLMQAGWSLGNSKYLYWLFGLTCSGAAIMIEQESRRAELAMYVLPKAATSLYKILLRKNWVVGIKHWEVMMFSFAMSLIMAGAKVP
;
A
#
# COMPACT_ATOMS: atom_id res chain seq x y z
N MET A 1 22.13 -2.80 92.40
CA MET A 1 22.78 -1.62 91.79
C MET A 1 21.68 -0.74 91.21
N SER A 2 21.44 0.41 91.84
CA SER A 2 20.96 1.70 91.30
C SER A 2 19.74 1.76 90.37
N GLU A 3 18.65 2.33 90.92
CA GLU A 3 17.73 3.36 90.35
C GLU A 3 18.39 4.41 89.41
N PRO A 4 17.66 5.38 88.80
CA PRO A 4 16.27 5.41 88.29
C PRO A 4 16.13 6.14 86.92
N ALA A 5 14.89 6.31 86.46
CA ALA A 5 14.43 7.16 85.36
C ALA A 5 14.44 8.68 85.69
N LEU A 6 14.54 9.56 84.67
CA LEU A 6 14.15 11.00 84.64
C LEU A 6 14.48 11.53 83.21
N GLY A 7 13.75 12.42 82.52
CA GLY A 7 12.52 13.16 82.77
C GLY A 7 12.32 14.23 81.66
N LYS A 8 11.09 14.33 81.15
CA LYS A 8 10.28 15.50 80.69
C LYS A 8 10.84 16.68 79.81
N PRO A 9 9.93 17.42 79.12
CA PRO A 9 10.12 18.18 77.86
C PRO A 9 10.32 19.70 78.06
N PRO A 10 10.34 20.57 77.02
CA PRO A 10 9.09 21.27 76.64
C PRO A 10 8.94 21.75 75.17
N SER A 11 7.72 22.22 74.91
CA SER A 11 7.13 22.95 73.78
C SER A 11 7.68 24.37 73.51
N LYS A 12 7.63 24.84 72.25
CA LYS A 12 6.80 25.97 71.74
C LYS A 12 7.39 26.63 70.48
N ASP A 13 6.53 26.73 69.47
CA ASP A 13 6.27 27.84 68.54
C ASP A 13 7.39 28.81 68.12
N ALA A 14 7.72 28.80 66.83
CA ALA A 14 7.84 30.00 66.00
C ALA A 14 7.95 29.62 64.50
N SER A 15 6.96 30.01 63.69
CA SER A 15 7.17 30.26 62.26
C SER A 15 7.68 31.71 62.11
N PRO A 16 8.54 32.03 61.12
CA PRO A 16 7.95 32.46 59.85
C PRO A 16 8.74 32.11 58.56
N ALA A 17 7.96 32.02 57.50
CA ALA A 17 8.21 32.54 56.15
C ALA A 17 9.20 31.83 55.19
N SER A 18 8.61 31.51 54.03
CA SER A 18 9.18 31.58 52.67
C SER A 18 10.18 30.50 52.23
N GLY A 19 9.72 29.62 51.35
CA GLY A 19 10.59 28.76 50.53
C GLY A 19 9.84 27.64 49.83
N SER A 20 9.09 27.99 48.80
CA SER A 20 8.32 27.09 47.93
C SER A 20 9.14 25.95 47.33
N SER A 21 8.65 24.72 47.44
CA SER A 21 8.55 23.77 46.31
C SER A 21 7.64 22.59 46.68
N GLY A 22 6.36 22.70 46.31
CA GLY A 22 5.46 21.55 46.32
C GLY A 22 5.86 20.58 45.20
N SER A 23 6.30 19.38 45.56
CA SER A 23 6.33 18.26 44.63
C SER A 23 4.96 17.58 44.67
N SER A 24 4.15 17.92 43.68
CA SER A 24 2.97 17.17 43.29
C SER A 24 3.43 15.80 42.81
N GLY A 25 3.06 14.74 43.54
CA GLY A 25 3.29 13.36 43.13
C GLY A 25 2.59 13.08 41.81
N SER A 26 3.36 12.91 40.75
CA SER A 26 2.89 12.42 39.45
C SER A 26 2.68 10.91 39.54
N GLU A 27 1.46 10.44 39.28
CA GLU A 27 1.11 9.04 38.99
C GLU A 27 1.78 8.56 37.69
N THR A 28 3.10 8.42 37.69
CA THR A 28 3.85 7.84 36.59
C THR A 28 4.92 6.91 37.14
N ASP A 29 4.93 5.66 36.65
CA ASP A 29 6.04 4.68 36.69
C ASP A 29 5.89 3.40 37.55
N ASP A 30 4.69 2.87 37.74
CA ASP A 30 4.49 1.58 38.44
C ASP A 30 4.75 0.30 37.57
N TYR A 31 5.12 0.45 36.28
CA TYR A 31 5.27 -0.69 35.33
C TYR A 31 6.66 -1.35 35.30
N HIS A 32 7.64 -0.76 35.98
CA HIS A 32 8.96 -1.36 36.15
C HIS A 32 9.01 -2.40 37.28
N ASP A 33 7.96 -2.48 38.11
CA ASP A 33 7.85 -3.45 39.17
C ASP A 33 7.46 -4.85 38.63
N ARG A 34 8.34 -5.82 38.87
CA ARG A 34 8.19 -7.22 38.42
C ARG A 34 7.00 -7.92 39.08
N ARG A 35 6.49 -7.40 40.20
CA ARG A 35 5.35 -7.98 40.94
C ARG A 35 4.05 -7.93 40.15
N PHE A 36 3.90 -6.98 39.22
CA PHE A 36 2.71 -6.86 38.37
C PHE A 36 2.82 -7.61 37.03
N TRP A 37 3.89 -8.37 36.80
CA TRP A 37 4.07 -9.11 35.55
C TRP A 37 3.38 -10.48 35.63
N PRO A 38 2.50 -10.84 34.68
CA PRO A 38 1.94 -12.18 34.62
C PRO A 38 3.07 -13.21 34.53
N ASN A 39 3.12 -14.15 35.49
CA ASN A 39 4.16 -15.17 35.62
C ASN A 39 5.59 -14.63 35.77
N GLY A 40 5.77 -13.42 36.32
CA GLY A 40 7.09 -12.81 36.57
C GLY A 40 7.89 -12.49 35.30
N LYS A 41 7.29 -12.60 34.11
CA LYS A 41 7.93 -12.31 32.82
C LYS A 41 7.35 -11.04 32.23
N ARG A 42 8.23 -10.10 31.84
CA ARG A 42 7.82 -8.83 31.22
C ARG A 42 6.84 -9.11 30.08
N PRO A 43 5.63 -8.52 30.08
CA PRO A 43 4.68 -8.78 29.02
C PRO A 43 5.30 -8.40 27.68
N ARG A 44 5.14 -9.25 26.66
CA ARG A 44 5.92 -9.17 25.42
C ARG A 44 5.79 -7.81 24.71
N GLY A 45 4.66 -7.11 24.86
CA GLY A 45 4.43 -5.77 24.34
C GLY A 45 5.31 -4.69 24.97
N TYR A 46 5.83 -4.87 26.19
CA TYR A 46 6.68 -3.89 26.88
C TYR A 46 8.18 -4.08 26.61
N ARG A 47 8.56 -4.93 25.65
CA ARG A 47 9.97 -5.24 25.34
C ARG A 47 10.64 -4.20 24.44
N THR A 48 9.87 -3.48 23.62
CA THR A 48 10.38 -2.46 22.71
C THR A 48 9.70 -1.13 22.99
N LYS A 49 10.36 0.00 22.68
CA LYS A 49 9.78 1.35 22.86
C LYS A 49 8.46 1.51 22.09
N GLU A 50 8.42 1.02 20.86
CA GLU A 50 7.21 1.02 20.03
C GLU A 50 6.10 0.11 20.58
N GLY A 51 6.48 -1.02 21.20
CA GLY A 51 5.54 -1.90 21.89
C GLY A 51 4.96 -1.24 23.15
N HIS A 52 5.76 -0.48 23.89
CA HIS A 52 5.32 0.32 25.03
C HIS A 52 4.29 1.37 24.59
N GLU A 53 4.62 2.16 23.56
CA GLU A 53 3.70 3.15 22.99
C GLU A 53 2.41 2.51 22.46
N ALA A 54 2.50 1.33 21.85
CA ALA A 54 1.32 0.60 21.39
C ALA A 54 0.48 0.05 22.55
N ALA A 55 1.11 -0.45 23.61
CA ALA A 55 0.42 -0.91 24.81
C ALA A 55 -0.29 0.24 25.52
N GLU A 56 0.33 1.42 25.62
CA GLU A 56 -0.32 2.64 26.11
C GLU A 56 -1.47 3.10 25.22
N LYS A 57 -1.28 3.07 23.90
CA LYS A 57 -2.37 3.34 22.95
C LYS A 57 -3.52 2.36 23.12
N CYS A 58 -3.24 1.08 23.38
CA CYS A 58 -4.27 0.07 23.66
C CYS A 58 -4.98 0.31 25.00
N LYS A 59 -4.28 0.71 26.07
CA LYS A 59 -4.93 1.11 27.34
C LYS A 59 -5.89 2.28 27.15
N ASN A 60 -5.49 3.25 26.33
CA ASN A 60 -6.29 4.42 26.02
C ASN A 60 -7.25 4.18 24.84
N TYR A 61 -7.24 2.99 24.24
CA TYR A 61 -8.14 2.62 23.15
C TYR A 61 -9.52 2.34 23.75
N LYS A 62 -10.28 3.41 23.98
CA LYS A 62 -11.74 3.29 24.05
C LYS A 62 -12.17 2.86 22.66
N SER A 63 -12.53 1.60 22.48
CA SER A 63 -13.25 1.20 21.26
C SER A 63 -14.46 2.12 21.18
N GLY A 64 -14.43 3.14 20.33
CA GLY A 64 -15.52 4.10 20.12
C GLY A 64 -16.77 3.47 19.50
N VAL A 65 -16.94 2.18 19.74
CA VAL A 65 -17.96 1.27 19.28
C VAL A 65 -18.43 0.49 20.53
N SER A 66 -18.75 1.19 21.62
CA SER A 66 -19.86 0.71 22.44
C SER A 66 -21.09 0.97 21.59
N VAL A 67 -21.57 -0.04 20.85
CA VAL A 67 -22.88 0.05 20.20
C VAL A 67 -23.90 -0.30 21.29
N PRO A 68 -24.53 0.68 21.95
CA PRO A 68 -25.13 0.43 23.27
C PRO A 68 -26.48 -0.29 23.26
N HIS A 69 -26.89 -0.97 22.17
CA HIS A 69 -28.24 -1.57 22.08
C HIS A 69 -28.44 -2.64 20.97
N LEU A 70 -27.38 -3.24 20.42
CA LEU A 70 -27.54 -4.35 19.44
C LEU A 70 -26.61 -5.55 19.67
N SER A 71 -26.22 -5.79 20.93
CA SER A 71 -25.86 -7.15 21.34
C SER A 71 -27.17 -7.94 21.48
N ALA A 72 -27.73 -8.41 20.36
CA ALA A 72 -28.62 -9.56 20.44
C ALA A 72 -27.86 -10.62 21.26
N ARG A 73 -28.35 -10.96 22.45
CA ARG A 73 -27.74 -11.99 23.29
C ARG A 73 -27.62 -13.24 22.43
N CYS A 74 -26.39 -13.59 22.05
CA CYS A 74 -26.10 -14.73 21.18
C CYS A 74 -26.07 -16.02 22.01
N ASP A 75 -27.03 -16.16 22.92
CA ASP A 75 -27.11 -17.23 23.90
C ASP A 75 -27.94 -18.40 23.34
N THR A 76 -28.66 -18.18 22.24
CA THR A 76 -29.45 -19.18 21.50
C THR A 76 -29.08 -19.20 20.01
N TYR A 77 -29.28 -20.34 19.34
CA TYR A 77 -29.05 -20.47 17.89
C TYR A 77 -29.90 -19.49 17.07
N GLU A 78 -31.14 -19.23 17.49
CA GLU A 78 -32.02 -18.23 16.87
C GLU A 78 -31.45 -16.80 17.03
N GLY A 79 -30.93 -16.48 18.22
CA GLY A 79 -30.26 -15.20 18.49
C GLY A 79 -29.02 -15.00 17.59
N VAL A 80 -28.23 -16.07 17.39
CA VAL A 80 -27.08 -16.07 16.48
C VAL A 80 -27.51 -15.81 15.04
N LEU A 81 -28.54 -16.51 14.56
CA LEU A 81 -29.05 -16.34 13.19
C LEU A 81 -29.59 -14.92 12.96
N LYS A 82 -30.37 -14.39 13.91
CA LYS A 82 -30.87 -13.01 13.86
C LYS A 82 -29.72 -12.00 13.84
N HIS A 83 -28.69 -12.21 14.67
CA HIS A 83 -27.51 -11.33 14.68
C HIS A 83 -26.72 -11.39 13.36
N ALA A 84 -26.58 -12.58 12.78
CA ALA A 84 -25.94 -12.77 11.48
C ALA A 84 -26.74 -12.08 10.36
N ALA A 85 -28.06 -12.26 10.32
CA ALA A 85 -28.94 -11.65 9.33
C ALA A 85 -28.93 -10.11 9.40
N LEU A 86 -29.07 -9.54 10.61
CA LEU A 86 -28.95 -8.09 10.81
C LEU A 86 -27.57 -7.56 10.41
N GLY A 87 -26.52 -8.34 10.68
CA GLY A 87 -25.16 -8.04 10.23
C GLY A 87 -25.02 -8.03 8.71
N ALA A 88 -25.68 -8.97 8.04
CA ALA A 88 -25.72 -9.08 6.57
C ALA A 88 -26.41 -7.87 5.95
N ILE A 89 -27.60 -7.50 6.45
CA ILE A 89 -28.38 -6.36 5.95
C ILE A 89 -27.58 -5.06 6.13
N ARG A 90 -27.01 -4.83 7.32
CA ARG A 90 -26.24 -3.60 7.58
C ARG A 90 -25.00 -3.49 6.70
N SER A 91 -24.17 -4.54 6.65
CA SER A 91 -22.93 -4.51 5.87
C SER A 91 -23.20 -4.48 4.36
N GLY A 92 -24.16 -5.28 3.89
CA GLY A 92 -24.60 -5.29 2.49
C GLY A 92 -25.18 -3.96 2.07
N GLY A 93 -26.03 -3.35 2.89
CA GLY A 93 -26.64 -2.04 2.62
C GLY A 93 -25.61 -0.90 2.56
N VAL A 94 -24.67 -0.85 3.50
CA VAL A 94 -23.59 0.16 3.48
C VAL A 94 -22.69 -0.01 2.26
N SER A 95 -22.27 -1.24 1.96
CA SER A 95 -21.42 -1.53 0.80
C SER A 95 -22.13 -1.25 -0.53
N TYR A 96 -23.41 -1.62 -0.65
CA TYR A 96 -24.26 -1.30 -1.79
C TYR A 96 -24.38 0.22 -1.97
N GLY A 97 -24.76 0.95 -0.92
CA GLY A 97 -24.92 2.40 -0.97
C GLY A 97 -23.63 3.13 -1.34
N GLY A 98 -22.50 2.72 -0.74
CA GLY A 98 -21.19 3.26 -1.08
C GLY A 98 -20.80 3.01 -2.53
N LYS A 99 -21.08 1.81 -3.06
CA LYS A 99 -20.78 1.47 -4.45
C LYS A 99 -21.68 2.19 -5.45
N ALA A 100 -22.98 2.27 -5.15
CA ALA A 100 -23.94 3.03 -5.94
C ALA A 100 -23.57 4.51 -6.00
N LEU A 101 -23.15 5.10 -4.88
CA LEU A 101 -22.68 6.48 -4.81
C LEU A 101 -21.46 6.72 -5.70
N VAL A 102 -20.44 5.85 -5.64
CA VAL A 102 -19.26 5.96 -6.51
C VAL A 102 -19.65 5.87 -7.99
N ASN A 103 -20.51 4.92 -8.34
CA ASN A 103 -20.99 4.77 -9.72
C ASN A 103 -21.80 5.99 -10.18
N PHE A 104 -22.61 6.58 -9.29
CA PHE A 104 -23.35 7.81 -9.55
C PHE A 104 -22.43 9.00 -9.75
N CYS A 105 -21.44 9.22 -8.88
CA CYS A 105 -20.44 10.28 -9.04
C CYS A 105 -19.65 10.16 -10.36
N LEU A 106 -19.22 8.94 -10.71
CA LEU A 106 -18.56 8.69 -12.00
C LEU A 106 -19.52 8.92 -13.18
N GLY A 107 -20.79 8.63 -13.02
CA GLY A 107 -21.84 8.94 -13.99
C GLY A 107 -22.06 10.44 -14.18
N LEU A 108 -22.09 11.23 -13.09
CA LEU A 108 -22.17 12.69 -13.15
C LEU A 108 -21.00 13.29 -13.91
N LEU A 109 -19.78 12.76 -13.72
CA LEU A 109 -18.62 13.18 -14.52
C LEU A 109 -18.77 12.89 -16.02
N LYS A 110 -19.54 11.86 -16.40
CA LYS A 110 -19.88 11.59 -17.81
C LYS A 110 -20.95 12.56 -18.33
N LEU A 111 -21.94 12.90 -17.50
CA LEU A 111 -22.94 13.90 -17.82
C LEU A 111 -22.31 15.28 -18.06
N MET A 112 -21.37 15.68 -17.20
CA MET A 112 -20.58 16.91 -17.37
C MET A 112 -19.75 16.91 -18.66
N LYS A 113 -19.44 15.73 -19.21
CA LYS A 113 -18.76 15.56 -20.50
C LYS A 113 -19.72 15.41 -21.68
N GLY A 114 -21.00 15.72 -21.50
CA GLY A 114 -22.04 15.62 -22.53
C GLY A 114 -22.42 14.19 -22.92
N LYS A 115 -22.09 13.19 -22.09
CA LYS A 115 -22.35 11.76 -22.39
C LYS A 115 -23.44 11.20 -21.47
N GLY A 116 -24.67 11.09 -22.00
CA GLY A 116 -25.78 10.32 -21.40
C GLY A 116 -26.85 11.16 -20.70
N SER A 117 -27.98 10.52 -20.38
CA SER A 117 -29.11 11.12 -19.63
C SER A 117 -29.02 10.81 -18.13
N LEU A 118 -29.42 11.76 -17.29
CA LEU A 118 -29.37 11.65 -15.83
C LEU A 118 -30.20 10.46 -15.29
N GLY A 119 -31.36 10.18 -15.89
CA GLY A 119 -32.21 9.04 -15.50
C GLY A 119 -31.57 7.68 -15.76
N GLN A 120 -30.87 7.53 -16.89
CA GLN A 120 -30.13 6.30 -17.21
C GLN A 120 -28.93 6.10 -16.27
N ILE A 121 -28.22 7.19 -15.95
CA ILE A 121 -27.11 7.18 -14.99
C ILE A 121 -27.60 6.77 -13.60
N PHE A 122 -28.71 7.35 -13.13
CA PHE A 122 -29.30 7.02 -11.84
C PHE A 122 -29.72 5.55 -11.77
N LYS A 123 -30.47 5.07 -12.77
CA LYS A 123 -30.89 3.66 -12.83
C LYS A 123 -29.69 2.71 -12.89
N GLY A 124 -28.67 3.03 -13.69
CA GLY A 124 -27.46 2.22 -13.80
C GLY A 124 -26.58 2.24 -12.53
N ALA A 125 -26.59 3.33 -11.77
CA ALA A 125 -25.79 3.46 -10.55
C ALA A 125 -26.40 2.70 -9.36
N PHE A 126 -27.71 2.85 -9.13
CA PHE A 126 -28.39 2.21 -8.01
C PHE A 126 -28.86 0.79 -8.36
N PHE A 127 -29.56 0.59 -9.46
CA PHE A 127 -30.05 -0.73 -9.87
C PHE A 127 -29.05 -1.50 -10.75
N GLY A 128 -27.80 -1.06 -10.81
CA GLY A 128 -26.75 -1.76 -11.53
C GLY A 128 -26.37 -3.07 -10.86
N ALA A 129 -26.20 -4.12 -11.67
CA ALA A 129 -25.69 -5.42 -11.21
C ALA A 129 -24.38 -5.31 -10.43
N ASP A 130 -23.57 -4.28 -10.72
CA ASP A 130 -22.32 -4.00 -10.04
C ASP A 130 -22.49 -3.65 -8.54
N ALA A 131 -23.41 -2.72 -8.23
CA ALA A 131 -23.66 -2.28 -6.86
C ALA A 131 -24.31 -3.40 -6.06
N ILE A 132 -25.29 -4.09 -6.65
CA ILE A 132 -25.97 -5.25 -6.04
C ILE A 132 -24.96 -6.33 -5.69
N ARG A 133 -24.12 -6.74 -6.65
CA ARG A 133 -23.12 -7.80 -6.42
C ARG A 133 -22.10 -7.43 -5.37
N PHE A 134 -21.65 -6.18 -5.34
CA PHE A 134 -20.74 -5.68 -4.32
C PHE A 134 -21.40 -5.69 -2.93
N GLY A 135 -22.66 -5.28 -2.82
CA GLY A 135 -23.46 -5.38 -1.61
C GLY A 135 -23.64 -6.83 -1.15
N SER A 136 -24.04 -7.73 -2.05
CA SER A 136 -24.23 -9.16 -1.77
C SER A 136 -22.94 -9.84 -1.28
N PHE A 137 -21.78 -9.48 -1.82
CA PHE A 137 -20.48 -9.96 -1.36
C PHE A 137 -20.23 -9.63 0.12
N PHE A 138 -20.33 -8.35 0.50
CA PHE A 138 -20.10 -7.93 1.89
C PHE A 138 -21.19 -8.41 2.85
N GLY A 139 -22.45 -8.46 2.39
CA GLY A 139 -23.56 -9.01 3.15
C GLY A 139 -23.35 -10.49 3.48
N THR A 140 -23.00 -11.30 2.46
CA THR A 140 -22.71 -12.73 2.63
C THR A 140 -21.46 -12.96 3.49
N PHE A 141 -20.41 -12.15 3.30
CA PHE A 141 -19.22 -12.19 4.15
C PHE A 141 -19.57 -11.98 5.63
N SER A 142 -20.31 -10.92 5.95
CA SER A 142 -20.73 -10.57 7.31
C SER A 142 -21.65 -11.62 7.93
N PHE A 143 -22.58 -12.16 7.12
CA PHE A 143 -23.46 -13.26 7.53
C PHE A 143 -22.65 -14.49 7.96
N LEU A 144 -21.81 -15.01 7.07
CA LEU A 144 -21.00 -16.21 7.31
C LEU A 144 -20.07 -16.01 8.50
N TRP A 145 -19.39 -14.86 8.58
CA TRP A 145 -18.51 -14.52 9.69
C TRP A 145 -19.25 -14.59 11.04
N LYS A 146 -20.39 -13.89 11.16
CA LYS A 146 -21.14 -13.80 12.42
C LYS A 146 -21.81 -15.13 12.77
N LEU A 147 -22.33 -15.85 11.78
CA LEU A 147 -22.97 -17.14 11.97
C LEU A 147 -21.95 -18.15 12.52
N VAL A 148 -20.80 -18.29 11.85
CA VAL A 148 -19.76 -19.24 12.25
C VAL A 148 -19.09 -18.83 13.55
N ASN A 149 -18.70 -17.57 13.72
CA ASN A 149 -17.97 -17.14 14.92
C ASN A 149 -18.83 -17.26 16.19
N ASN A 150 -20.08 -16.80 16.15
CA ASN A 150 -20.96 -16.89 17.31
C ASN A 150 -21.52 -18.31 17.50
N GLY A 151 -21.74 -19.07 16.42
CA GLY A 151 -22.11 -20.48 16.50
C GLY A 151 -21.01 -21.32 17.16
N LEU A 152 -19.74 -21.11 16.80
CA LEU A 152 -18.61 -21.76 17.45
C LEU A 152 -18.43 -21.32 18.91
N LYS A 153 -18.71 -20.05 19.23
CA LYS A 153 -18.70 -19.55 20.60
C LYS A 153 -19.77 -20.25 21.46
N LEU A 154 -20.98 -20.43 20.92
CA LEU A 154 -22.06 -21.14 21.60
C LEU A 154 -21.75 -22.64 21.76
N TYR A 155 -21.22 -23.27 20.71
CA TYR A 155 -20.89 -24.70 20.72
C TYR A 155 -19.70 -25.04 21.64
N ARG A 156 -18.63 -24.24 21.63
CA ARG A 156 -17.39 -24.50 22.40
C ARG A 156 -17.36 -23.81 23.77
N GLY A 157 -18.32 -22.94 24.08
CA GLY A 157 -18.32 -22.12 25.29
C GLY A 157 -17.14 -21.17 25.43
N THR A 158 -16.33 -20.98 24.38
CA THR A 158 -15.06 -20.23 24.42
C THR A 158 -15.00 -19.23 23.28
N ASP A 159 -14.46 -18.03 23.54
CA ASP A 159 -14.28 -16.98 22.54
C ASP A 159 -12.80 -16.82 22.20
N ASP A 160 -12.27 -17.76 21.39
CA ASP A 160 -10.84 -17.82 21.07
C ASP A 160 -10.53 -17.30 19.65
N ARG A 161 -9.23 -17.13 19.38
CA ARG A 161 -8.72 -16.71 18.05
C ARG A 161 -8.98 -17.75 16.98
N ILE A 162 -9.11 -19.03 17.35
CA ILE A 162 -9.36 -20.14 16.43
C ILE A 162 -10.78 -20.02 15.85
N ASN A 163 -11.77 -19.68 16.68
CA ASN A 163 -13.13 -19.37 16.20
C ASN A 163 -13.11 -18.25 15.17
N GLY A 164 -12.29 -17.22 15.41
CA GLY A 164 -12.08 -16.14 14.45
C GLY A 164 -11.36 -16.61 13.18
N ALA A 165 -10.35 -17.47 13.28
CA ALA A 165 -9.66 -18.01 12.10
C ALA A 165 -10.62 -18.80 11.19
N ILE A 166 -11.38 -19.73 11.78
CA ILE A 166 -12.33 -20.59 11.06
C ILE A 166 -13.45 -19.76 10.42
N ALA A 167 -14.05 -18.86 11.18
CA ALA A 167 -15.09 -17.97 10.67
C ALA A 167 -14.57 -17.09 9.52
N GLY A 168 -13.32 -16.61 9.60
CA GLY A 168 -12.70 -15.80 8.55
C GLY A 168 -12.44 -16.59 7.28
N ALA A 169 -11.96 -17.84 7.41
CA ALA A 169 -11.75 -18.74 6.28
C ALA A 169 -13.05 -19.05 5.54
N ILE A 170 -14.11 -19.40 6.27
CA ILE A 170 -15.43 -19.72 5.70
C ILE A 170 -16.07 -18.46 5.09
N ALA A 171 -16.02 -17.32 5.79
CA ALA A 171 -16.54 -16.06 5.27
C ALA A 171 -15.84 -15.65 3.96
N GLY A 172 -14.56 -15.99 3.80
CA GLY A 172 -13.80 -15.73 2.58
C GLY A 172 -14.38 -16.34 1.30
N LEU A 173 -15.17 -17.42 1.42
CA LEU A 173 -15.84 -18.06 0.28
C LEU A 173 -16.84 -17.12 -0.42
N SER A 174 -17.34 -16.09 0.29
CA SER A 174 -18.23 -15.09 -0.29
C SER A 174 -17.61 -14.37 -1.50
N LEU A 175 -16.28 -14.38 -1.64
CA LEU A 175 -15.58 -13.77 -2.76
C LEU A 175 -16.01 -14.34 -4.13
N ILE A 176 -16.55 -15.56 -4.16
CA ILE A 176 -17.11 -16.16 -5.37
C ILE A 176 -18.25 -15.31 -5.97
N ILE A 177 -18.91 -14.46 -5.18
CA ILE A 177 -19.95 -13.56 -5.69
C ILE A 177 -19.37 -12.50 -6.65
N GLU A 178 -18.10 -12.11 -6.51
CA GLU A 178 -17.51 -11.02 -7.30
C GLU A 178 -17.02 -11.43 -8.71
N THR A 179 -16.72 -10.46 -9.58
CA THR A 179 -16.05 -10.73 -10.89
C THR A 179 -14.66 -11.27 -10.69
N ARG A 180 -14.22 -12.17 -11.57
CA ARG A 180 -12.84 -12.72 -11.60
C ARG A 180 -11.74 -11.68 -11.41
N GLU A 181 -11.83 -10.54 -12.10
CA GLU A 181 -10.85 -9.45 -11.98
C GLU A 181 -10.80 -8.83 -10.56
N ARG A 182 -11.96 -8.56 -9.97
CA ARG A 182 -12.07 -8.08 -8.59
C ARG A 182 -11.69 -9.13 -7.56
N ARG A 183 -11.97 -10.41 -7.81
CA ARG A 183 -11.55 -11.51 -6.92
C ARG A 183 -10.04 -11.51 -6.73
N VAL A 184 -9.28 -11.46 -7.83
CA VAL A 184 -7.81 -11.38 -7.78
C VAL A 184 -7.37 -10.13 -7.02
N THR A 185 -7.98 -8.97 -7.30
CA THR A 185 -7.63 -7.72 -6.63
C THR A 185 -7.89 -7.77 -5.12
N PHE A 186 -9.07 -8.22 -4.67
CA PHE A 186 -9.39 -8.32 -3.25
C PHE A 186 -8.55 -9.37 -2.53
N ALA A 187 -8.35 -10.53 -3.16
CA ALA A 187 -7.50 -11.58 -2.62
C ALA A 187 -6.09 -11.06 -2.34
N GLN A 188 -5.47 -10.39 -3.32
CA GLN A 188 -4.11 -9.88 -3.18
C GLN A 188 -4.01 -8.76 -2.15
N GLN A 189 -4.97 -7.82 -2.18
CA GLN A 189 -5.00 -6.71 -1.23
C GLN A 189 -5.15 -7.24 0.20
N MET A 190 -6.13 -8.11 0.46
CA MET A 190 -6.32 -8.66 1.80
C MET A 190 -5.17 -9.56 2.23
N PHE A 191 -4.57 -10.34 1.33
CA PHE A 191 -3.39 -11.14 1.64
C PHE A 191 -2.23 -10.27 2.12
N ILE A 192 -1.92 -9.19 1.41
CA ILE A 192 -0.86 -8.27 1.80
C ILE A 192 -1.18 -7.56 3.12
N ARG A 193 -2.44 -7.17 3.34
CA ARG A 193 -2.88 -6.60 4.62
C ARG A 193 -2.76 -7.60 5.76
N SER A 194 -3.07 -8.88 5.51
CA SER A 194 -2.89 -9.95 6.50
C SER A 194 -1.42 -10.14 6.85
N MET A 195 -0.53 -10.13 5.86
CA MET A 195 0.92 -10.20 6.07
C MET A 195 1.46 -8.99 6.80
N GLN A 196 0.97 -7.79 6.48
CA GLN A 196 1.31 -6.56 7.21
C GLN A 196 0.88 -6.66 8.68
N GLY A 197 -0.31 -7.20 8.95
CA GLY A 197 -0.80 -7.45 10.30
C GLY A 197 0.08 -8.44 11.07
N VAL A 198 0.45 -9.56 10.43
CA VAL A 198 1.35 -10.57 11.01
C VAL A 198 2.74 -9.98 11.29
N TYR A 199 3.31 -9.22 10.35
CA TYR A 199 4.60 -8.55 10.53
C TYR A 199 4.57 -7.56 11.69
N ASN A 200 3.55 -6.70 11.75
CA ASN A 200 3.40 -5.74 12.84
C ASN A 200 3.25 -6.46 14.19
N ALA A 201 2.45 -7.53 14.26
CA ALA A 201 2.30 -8.35 15.46
C ALA A 201 3.64 -8.99 15.89
N GLY A 202 4.43 -9.49 14.94
CA GLY A 202 5.78 -10.02 15.19
C GLY A 202 6.76 -8.95 15.68
N LYS A 203 6.70 -7.75 15.10
CA LYS A 203 7.48 -6.58 15.52
C LYS A 203 7.14 -6.16 16.95
N TYR A 204 5.85 -6.10 17.30
CA TYR A 204 5.40 -5.83 18.67
C TYR A 204 5.84 -6.88 19.69
N ARG A 205 6.00 -8.13 19.25
CA ARG A 205 6.49 -9.23 20.11
C ARG A 205 8.01 -9.28 20.21
N GLY A 206 8.72 -8.39 19.53
CA GLY A 206 10.19 -8.36 19.47
C GLY A 206 10.79 -9.56 18.74
N GLN A 207 10.04 -10.24 17.87
CA GLN A 207 10.53 -11.40 17.12
C GLN A 207 11.24 -11.01 15.83
N PHE A 208 10.76 -9.95 15.15
CA PHE A 208 11.31 -9.48 13.87
C PHE A 208 11.35 -7.96 13.85
N SER A 209 12.53 -7.37 13.67
CA SER A 209 12.69 -5.93 13.45
C SER A 209 13.70 -5.70 12.33
N PHE A 210 13.21 -5.43 11.12
CA PHE A 210 14.05 -5.07 9.98
C PHE A 210 14.11 -3.56 9.87
N ARG A 211 15.29 -2.99 10.09
CA ARG A 211 15.55 -1.56 9.85
C ARG A 211 15.40 -1.29 8.34
N HIS A 212 14.53 -0.34 7.97
CA HIS A 212 14.19 0.00 6.58
C HIS A 212 13.57 -1.15 5.75
N GLY A 213 12.89 -2.11 6.40
CA GLY A 213 12.23 -3.23 5.69
C GLY A 213 11.17 -2.77 4.68
N ASP A 214 10.53 -1.62 4.93
CA ASP A 214 9.60 -0.95 4.02
C ASP A 214 10.27 -0.47 2.73
N ALA A 215 11.45 0.16 2.83
CA ALA A 215 12.23 0.62 1.69
C ALA A 215 12.75 -0.56 0.86
N PHE A 216 13.23 -1.62 1.51
CA PHE A 216 13.68 -2.83 0.82
C PHE A 216 12.52 -3.52 0.09
N LEU A 217 11.36 -3.68 0.74
CA LEU A 217 10.16 -4.26 0.13
C LEU A 217 9.66 -3.43 -1.06
N PHE A 218 9.64 -2.10 -0.91
CA PHE A 218 9.33 -1.19 -2.01
C PHE A 218 10.29 -1.38 -3.18
N SER A 219 11.58 -1.53 -2.88
CA SER A 219 12.62 -1.65 -3.90
C SER A 219 12.50 -2.97 -4.67
N LEU A 220 12.28 -4.07 -3.96
CA LEU A 220 12.06 -5.39 -4.56
C LEU A 220 10.80 -5.43 -5.43
N ALA A 221 9.70 -4.86 -4.94
CA ALA A 221 8.45 -4.78 -5.69
C ALA A 221 8.62 -3.90 -6.94
N SER A 222 9.29 -2.76 -6.82
CA SER A 222 9.56 -1.85 -7.93
C SER A 222 10.52 -2.48 -8.95
N ALA A 223 11.55 -3.21 -8.53
CA ALA A 223 12.46 -3.95 -9.41
C ALA A 223 11.70 -4.94 -10.30
N GLN A 224 10.78 -5.71 -9.72
CA GLN A 224 9.94 -6.63 -10.47
C GLN A 224 8.98 -5.92 -11.44
N VAL A 225 8.40 -4.78 -11.03
CA VAL A 225 7.56 -3.96 -11.92
C VAL A 225 8.38 -3.37 -13.06
N MET A 226 9.63 -2.97 -12.82
CA MET A 226 10.51 -2.40 -13.85
C MET A 226 11.02 -3.45 -14.82
N TYR A 227 11.32 -4.64 -14.34
CA TYR A 227 11.57 -5.80 -15.20
C TYR A 227 10.35 -6.11 -16.08
N ALA A 228 9.15 -6.10 -15.51
CA ALA A 228 7.93 -6.36 -16.28
C ALA A 228 7.64 -5.25 -17.31
N TYR A 229 7.76 -3.99 -16.92
CA TYR A 229 7.59 -2.83 -17.81
C TYR A 229 8.50 -2.91 -19.04
N THR A 230 9.76 -3.32 -18.86
CA THR A 230 10.74 -3.40 -19.94
C THR A 230 10.69 -4.71 -20.72
N MET A 231 10.42 -5.86 -20.10
CA MET A 231 10.56 -7.18 -20.74
C MET A 231 9.24 -7.91 -21.00
N HIS A 232 8.24 -7.70 -20.16
CA HIS A 232 6.96 -8.41 -20.18
C HIS A 232 5.77 -7.46 -19.90
N PRO A 233 5.49 -6.48 -20.79
CA PRO A 233 4.44 -5.49 -20.52
C PRO A 233 3.04 -6.10 -20.37
N ASP A 234 2.78 -7.27 -20.95
CA ASP A 234 1.48 -7.97 -20.85
C ASP A 234 1.16 -8.49 -19.44
N THR A 235 2.16 -8.55 -18.55
CA THR A 235 1.98 -9.15 -17.21
C THR A 235 1.49 -8.12 -16.20
N ILE A 236 1.71 -6.83 -16.45
CA ILE A 236 1.18 -5.72 -15.64
C ILE A 236 -0.18 -5.24 -16.15
N PRO A 237 -1.02 -4.61 -15.30
CA PRO A 237 -2.28 -4.00 -15.73
C PRO A 237 -2.06 -2.95 -16.83
N LYS A 238 -2.95 -2.90 -17.83
CA LYS A 238 -2.81 -2.00 -18.98
C LYS A 238 -2.76 -0.54 -18.54
N GLU A 239 -3.57 -0.17 -17.55
CA GLU A 239 -3.63 1.17 -16.98
C GLU A 239 -2.30 1.57 -16.35
N LEU A 240 -1.64 0.62 -15.66
CA LEU A 240 -0.34 0.84 -15.07
C LEU A 240 0.73 1.00 -16.16
N PHE A 241 0.73 0.15 -17.18
CA PHE A 241 1.68 0.26 -18.28
C PHE A 241 1.54 1.59 -19.02
N SER A 242 0.32 1.98 -19.40
CA SER A 242 0.05 3.27 -20.05
C SER A 242 0.46 4.44 -19.17
N PHE A 243 0.20 4.37 -17.86
CA PHE A 243 0.67 5.37 -16.90
C PHE A 243 2.21 5.46 -16.86
N MET A 244 2.91 4.32 -16.85
CA MET A 244 4.37 4.28 -16.80
C MET A 244 5.00 4.81 -18.08
N VAL A 245 4.51 4.40 -19.26
CA VAL A 245 5.00 4.91 -20.56
C VAL A 245 4.81 6.43 -20.66
N LYS A 246 3.60 6.91 -20.30
CA LYS A 246 3.28 8.35 -20.32
C LYS A 246 4.16 9.13 -19.36
N THR A 247 4.34 8.63 -18.13
CA THR A 247 5.16 9.29 -17.11
C THR A 247 6.64 9.27 -17.49
N ALA A 248 7.15 8.14 -17.97
CA ALA A 248 8.55 8.00 -18.37
C ALA A 248 8.92 8.89 -19.57
N CYS A 249 7.95 9.37 -20.37
CA CYS A 249 8.20 10.12 -21.60
C CYS A 249 9.12 9.35 -22.56
N VAL A 250 8.94 8.03 -22.65
CA VAL A 250 9.68 7.12 -23.54
C VAL A 250 8.70 6.58 -24.58
N PRO A 251 9.07 6.55 -25.88
CA PRO A 251 8.26 5.89 -26.91
C PRO A 251 8.02 4.42 -26.59
N ALA A 252 6.78 3.96 -26.75
CA ALA A 252 6.43 2.56 -26.47
C ALA A 252 7.12 1.60 -27.48
N GLU A 253 7.30 2.09 -28.71
CA GLU A 253 7.99 1.42 -29.80
C GLU A 253 9.47 1.17 -29.43
N ALA A 254 10.14 2.16 -28.81
CA ALA A 254 11.52 2.01 -28.35
C ALA A 254 11.69 0.89 -27.31
N LEU A 255 10.70 0.72 -26.41
CA LEU A 255 10.68 -0.41 -25.48
C LEU A 255 10.45 -1.75 -26.20
N ALA A 256 9.67 -1.77 -27.28
CA ALA A 256 9.48 -2.97 -28.10
C ALA A 256 10.77 -3.37 -28.83
N PHE A 257 11.49 -2.42 -29.44
CA PHE A 257 12.78 -2.66 -30.07
C PHE A 257 13.81 -3.17 -29.07
N ASN A 258 13.88 -2.56 -27.88
CA ASN A 258 14.76 -3.02 -26.81
C ASN A 258 14.45 -4.48 -26.40
N ARG A 259 13.16 -4.86 -26.31
CA ARG A 259 12.76 -6.24 -26.01
C ARG A 259 13.14 -7.23 -27.11
N ALA A 260 12.93 -6.85 -28.36
CA ALA A 260 13.29 -7.68 -29.51
C ALA A 260 14.79 -8.00 -29.49
N ARG A 261 15.63 -6.97 -29.30
CA ARG A 261 17.09 -7.13 -29.23
C ARG A 261 17.54 -7.98 -28.05
N VAL A 262 17.04 -7.73 -26.84
CA VAL A 262 17.40 -8.55 -25.64
C VAL A 262 17.01 -10.02 -25.81
N ARG A 263 16.02 -10.32 -26.66
CA ARG A 263 15.61 -11.70 -26.99
C ARG A 263 16.32 -12.29 -28.22
N GLY A 264 17.21 -11.54 -28.86
CA GLY A 264 17.95 -11.98 -30.05
C GLY A 264 17.21 -11.82 -31.37
N PHE A 265 16.04 -11.15 -31.40
CA PHE A 265 15.32 -10.90 -32.64
C PHE A 265 15.91 -9.69 -33.40
N PRO A 266 15.98 -9.73 -34.74
CA PRO A 266 16.38 -8.58 -35.54
C PRO A 266 15.37 -7.43 -35.38
N VAL A 267 15.84 -6.19 -35.48
CA VAL A 267 14.98 -5.00 -35.46
C VAL A 267 14.93 -4.39 -36.86
N ASP A 268 13.71 -4.11 -37.32
CA ASP A 268 13.47 -3.43 -38.59
C ASP A 268 13.86 -1.95 -38.46
N LEU A 269 14.90 -1.56 -39.20
CA LEU A 269 15.46 -0.21 -39.15
C LEU A 269 14.51 0.84 -39.74
N SER A 270 13.60 0.44 -40.64
CA SER A 270 12.60 1.35 -41.20
C SER A 270 11.65 1.85 -40.11
N GLN A 271 11.15 0.93 -39.28
CA GLN A 271 10.28 1.24 -38.14
C GLN A 271 10.99 2.08 -37.08
N VAL A 272 12.30 1.87 -36.87
CA VAL A 272 13.10 2.71 -35.97
C VAL A 272 13.23 4.13 -36.52
N ALA A 273 13.52 4.29 -37.81
CA ALA A 273 13.63 5.59 -38.45
C ALA A 273 12.30 6.36 -38.44
N ASP A 274 11.19 5.69 -38.73
CA ASP A 274 9.84 6.28 -38.67
C ASP A 274 9.47 6.75 -37.27
N MET A 275 9.84 5.96 -36.26
CA MET A 275 9.66 6.37 -34.86
C MET A 275 10.49 7.62 -34.54
N VAL A 276 11.78 7.67 -34.92
CA VAL A 276 12.63 8.85 -34.66
C VAL A 276 12.06 10.10 -35.34
N LYS A 277 11.56 9.98 -36.58
CA LYS A 277 10.87 11.08 -37.28
C LYS A 277 9.60 11.53 -36.54
N LYS A 278 8.75 10.57 -36.13
CA LYS A 278 7.49 10.83 -35.39
C LYS A 278 7.72 11.61 -34.10
N TYR A 279 8.82 11.34 -33.39
CA TYR A 279 9.16 12.00 -32.13
C TYR A 279 10.14 13.19 -32.29
N LYS A 280 10.19 13.81 -33.48
CA LYS A 280 11.03 14.98 -33.79
C LYS A 280 12.51 14.75 -33.47
N GLY A 281 13.08 13.73 -34.09
CA GLY A 281 14.49 13.38 -33.96
C GLY A 281 15.44 14.48 -34.41
N THR A 282 16.55 14.65 -33.69
CA THR A 282 17.68 15.48 -34.11
C THR A 282 18.39 14.89 -35.33
N SER A 283 19.18 15.70 -36.03
CA SER A 283 20.00 15.26 -37.16
C SER A 283 20.98 14.15 -36.76
N GLN A 284 21.55 14.23 -35.55
CA GLN A 284 22.43 13.20 -35.00
C GLN A 284 21.68 11.88 -34.72
N ALA A 285 20.44 11.95 -34.25
CA ALA A 285 19.63 10.75 -34.02
C ALA A 285 19.33 10.01 -35.33
N LEU A 286 19.00 10.76 -36.40
CA LEU A 286 18.77 10.20 -37.73
C LEU A 286 20.05 9.60 -38.32
N ALA A 287 21.20 10.26 -38.17
CA ALA A 287 22.49 9.73 -38.61
C ALA A 287 22.87 8.44 -37.85
N THR A 288 22.61 8.39 -36.55
CA THR A 288 22.87 7.21 -35.73
C THR A 288 22.01 6.03 -36.17
N VAL A 289 20.72 6.25 -36.49
CA VAL A 289 19.83 5.19 -36.99
C VAL A 289 20.25 4.73 -38.40
N ALA A 290 20.70 5.64 -39.26
CA ALA A 290 21.21 5.28 -40.59
C ALA A 290 22.50 4.43 -40.53
N ALA A 291 23.33 4.64 -39.51
CA ALA A 291 24.55 3.87 -39.27
C ALA A 291 24.31 2.55 -38.49
N MET A 292 23.09 2.28 -38.02
CA MET A 292 22.78 1.06 -37.28
C MET A 292 22.60 -0.13 -38.21
N ASN A 293 23.13 -1.28 -37.80
CA ASN A 293 22.79 -2.57 -38.41
C ASN A 293 21.58 -3.19 -37.69
N GLY A 294 20.78 -3.99 -38.40
CA GLY A 294 19.64 -4.72 -37.81
C GLY A 294 20.04 -5.70 -36.69
N HIS A 295 21.34 -5.99 -36.58
CA HIS A 295 21.97 -6.85 -35.57
C HIS A 295 22.75 -6.08 -34.50
N SER A 296 22.63 -4.75 -34.38
CA SER A 296 23.29 -4.00 -33.30
C SER A 296 22.91 -4.56 -31.91
N ASP A 297 23.89 -4.80 -31.05
CA ASP A 297 23.69 -5.46 -29.73
C ASP A 297 22.80 -4.65 -28.78
N ILE A 298 22.74 -3.34 -28.97
CA ILE A 298 21.98 -2.44 -28.11
C ILE A 298 21.31 -1.32 -28.91
N ILE A 299 20.11 -0.94 -28.46
CA ILE A 299 19.40 0.24 -28.98
C ILE A 299 20.07 1.49 -28.40
N PRO A 300 20.60 2.41 -29.22
CA PRO A 300 21.35 3.58 -28.74
C PRO A 300 20.45 4.61 -28.05
N CYS A 301 21.06 5.48 -27.25
CA CYS A 301 20.38 6.55 -26.54
C CYS A 301 19.60 7.50 -27.47
N ALA A 302 20.11 7.74 -28.69
CA ALA A 302 19.46 8.50 -29.75
C ALA A 302 18.04 7.99 -30.09
N VAL A 303 17.77 6.71 -29.93
CA VAL A 303 16.44 6.11 -30.19
C VAL A 303 15.51 6.26 -28.97
N LEU A 304 16.07 6.35 -27.76
CA LEU A 304 15.30 6.48 -26.51
C LEU A 304 14.86 7.91 -26.20
N HIS A 305 15.61 8.91 -26.66
CA HIS A 305 15.29 10.33 -26.52
C HIS A 305 15.64 11.08 -27.81
N PRO A 306 14.89 10.87 -28.90
CA PRO A 306 15.25 11.38 -30.22
C PRO A 306 15.31 12.91 -30.31
N SER A 307 14.57 13.62 -29.46
CA SER A 307 14.49 15.09 -29.51
C SER A 307 15.71 15.81 -28.91
N ILE A 308 16.60 15.13 -28.19
CA ILE A 308 17.72 15.74 -27.46
C ILE A 308 18.94 14.82 -27.53
N ASP A 309 20.08 15.34 -27.96
CA ASP A 309 21.30 14.54 -28.13
C ASP A 309 21.96 14.19 -26.79
N SER A 310 21.91 15.10 -25.82
CA SER A 310 22.56 14.89 -24.53
C SER A 310 21.67 14.17 -23.51
N CYS A 311 22.21 13.07 -22.95
CA CYS A 311 21.53 12.29 -21.92
C CYS A 311 21.28 13.12 -20.64
N ARG A 312 22.23 13.99 -20.26
CA ARG A 312 22.13 14.82 -19.04
C ARG A 312 21.00 15.84 -19.13
N THR A 313 20.92 16.57 -20.23
CA THR A 313 19.85 17.56 -20.44
C THR A 313 18.49 16.88 -20.54
N THR A 314 18.42 15.73 -21.21
CA THR A 314 17.21 14.89 -21.24
C THR A 314 16.75 14.52 -19.83
N ASN A 315 17.67 14.05 -18.98
CA ASN A 315 17.35 13.67 -17.60
C ASN A 315 16.85 14.87 -16.77
N LEU A 316 17.48 16.04 -16.90
CA LEU A 316 17.06 17.25 -16.22
C LEU A 316 15.66 17.70 -16.68
N GLN A 317 15.42 17.73 -17.99
CA GLN A 317 14.11 18.06 -18.54
C GLN A 317 13.04 17.08 -18.07
N ARG A 318 13.35 15.78 -18.05
CA ARG A 318 12.41 14.74 -17.59
C ARG A 318 12.10 14.89 -16.11
N LEU A 319 13.06 15.28 -15.26
CA LEU A 319 12.80 15.57 -13.86
C LEU A 319 11.71 16.65 -13.69
N PHE A 320 11.82 17.77 -14.42
CA PHE A 320 10.84 18.85 -14.37
C PHE A 320 9.49 18.45 -14.99
N GLN A 321 9.52 17.79 -16.15
CA GLN A 321 8.31 17.39 -16.87
C GLN A 321 7.49 16.35 -16.10
N VAL A 322 8.16 15.35 -15.51
CA VAL A 322 7.51 14.34 -14.66
C VAL A 322 6.91 15.00 -13.44
N THR A 323 7.67 15.86 -12.75
CA THR A 323 7.18 16.61 -11.57
C THR A 323 5.92 17.39 -11.91
N LYS A 324 5.94 18.17 -13.00
CA LYS A 324 4.77 18.96 -13.46
C LYS A 324 3.56 18.08 -13.79
N THR A 325 3.79 16.92 -14.42
CA THR A 325 2.72 16.02 -14.85
C THR A 325 2.07 15.27 -13.68
N ILE A 326 2.86 14.87 -12.69
CA ILE A 326 2.36 14.07 -11.56
C ILE A 326 1.84 14.91 -10.40
N PHE A 327 2.32 16.15 -10.26
CA PHE A 327 1.89 17.08 -9.24
C PHE A 327 0.36 17.15 -9.05
N PRO A 328 -0.48 17.34 -10.09
CA PRO A 328 -1.93 17.39 -9.92
C PRO A 328 -2.52 16.09 -9.37
N VAL A 329 -1.96 14.93 -9.74
CA VAL A 329 -2.43 13.62 -9.26
C VAL A 329 -2.19 13.49 -7.75
N TYR A 330 -0.98 13.80 -7.28
CA TYR A 330 -0.66 13.77 -5.86
C TYR A 330 -1.38 14.86 -5.07
N ALA A 331 -1.60 16.03 -5.68
CA ALA A 331 -2.39 17.09 -5.08
C ALA A 331 -3.82 16.58 -4.83
N THR A 332 -4.49 15.99 -5.83
CA THR A 332 -5.83 15.41 -5.62
C THR A 332 -5.84 14.35 -4.52
N LEU A 333 -4.86 13.43 -4.50
CA LEU A 333 -4.79 12.37 -3.49
C LEU A 333 -4.57 12.90 -2.06
N ASN A 334 -3.87 14.01 -1.89
CA ASN A 334 -3.58 14.58 -0.57
C ASN A 334 -4.64 15.58 -0.11
N PHE A 335 -5.15 16.42 -1.02
CA PHE A 335 -6.10 17.48 -0.70
C PHE A 335 -7.55 16.98 -0.62
N VAL A 336 -7.97 16.01 -1.42
CA VAL A 336 -9.37 15.53 -1.38
C VAL A 336 -9.72 14.89 -0.03
N PRO A 337 -8.92 13.96 0.54
CA PRO A 337 -9.23 13.42 1.87
C PRO A 337 -9.20 14.50 2.95
N LEU A 338 -8.35 15.51 2.81
CA LEU A 338 -8.29 16.65 3.72
C LEU A 338 -9.59 17.47 3.67
N LEU A 339 -10.08 17.78 2.47
CA LEU A 339 -11.32 18.55 2.24
C LEU A 339 -12.56 17.78 2.71
N VAL A 340 -12.64 16.47 2.43
CA VAL A 340 -13.82 15.66 2.73
C VAL A 340 -13.87 15.23 4.20
N LEU A 341 -12.75 14.74 4.75
CA LEU A 341 -12.74 14.07 6.06
C LEU A 341 -12.26 14.98 7.20
N ARG A 342 -11.56 16.08 6.88
CA ARG A 342 -10.86 16.90 7.89
C ARG A 342 -11.11 18.39 7.71
N LEU A 343 -12.25 18.77 7.13
CA LEU A 343 -12.61 20.17 6.89
C LEU A 343 -12.57 21.02 8.15
N LYS A 344 -13.06 20.49 9.28
CA LYS A 344 -13.01 21.18 10.59
C LYS A 344 -11.59 21.56 11.03
N ARG A 345 -10.60 20.70 10.72
CA ARG A 345 -9.19 20.98 11.04
C ARG A 345 -8.58 21.98 10.07
N LEU A 346 -8.98 21.93 8.79
CA LEU A 346 -8.58 22.91 7.80
C LEU A 346 -9.08 24.32 8.15
N MET A 347 -10.31 24.45 8.65
CA MET A 347 -10.88 25.74 9.07
C MET A 347 -10.22 26.31 10.32
N LYS A 348 -9.71 25.46 11.23
CA LYS A 348 -9.05 25.91 12.46
C LYS A 348 -7.65 26.47 12.20
N ASP A 349 -6.84 25.78 11.40
CA ASP A 349 -5.44 26.16 11.11
C ASP A 349 -5.13 26.09 9.60
N PRO A 350 -5.68 27.00 8.77
CA PRO A 350 -5.61 26.88 7.31
C PRO A 350 -4.19 26.92 6.77
N VAL A 351 -3.36 27.88 7.23
CA VAL A 351 -2.00 28.09 6.70
C VAL A 351 -1.09 26.90 6.99
N LYS A 352 -1.10 26.39 8.23
CA LYS A 352 -0.22 25.30 8.65
C LYS A 352 -0.58 23.98 7.98
N VAL A 353 -1.88 23.68 7.89
CA VAL A 353 -2.38 22.46 7.25
C VAL A 353 -2.13 22.50 5.75
N PHE A 354 -2.41 23.64 5.10
CA PHE A 354 -2.17 23.81 3.66
C PHE A 354 -0.68 23.71 3.33
N SER A 355 0.19 24.47 4.02
CA SER A 355 1.65 24.46 3.79
C SER A 355 2.24 23.06 3.96
N LYS A 356 1.89 22.36 5.06
CA LYS A 356 2.34 20.98 5.29
C LYS A 356 1.86 20.03 4.19
N THR A 357 0.61 20.17 3.75
CA THR A 357 0.04 19.32 2.70
C THR A 357 0.70 19.59 1.35
N SER A 358 0.99 20.85 1.03
CA SER A 358 1.73 21.25 -0.17
C SER A 358 3.16 20.72 -0.17
N PHE A 359 3.89 20.85 0.95
CA PHE A 359 5.24 20.30 1.08
C PHE A 359 5.25 18.77 0.91
N ASN A 360 4.31 18.07 1.53
CA ASN A 360 4.16 16.62 1.36
C ASN A 360 3.83 16.24 -0.09
N THR A 361 3.01 17.04 -0.77
CA THR A 361 2.65 16.83 -2.18
C THR A 361 3.84 17.04 -3.11
N LEU A 362 4.61 18.11 -2.89
CA LEU A 362 5.82 18.39 -3.65
C LEU A 362 6.88 17.31 -3.43
N ARG A 363 7.13 16.92 -2.18
CA ARG A 363 8.05 15.84 -1.82
C ARG A 363 7.73 14.53 -2.54
N SER A 364 6.46 14.10 -2.55
CA SER A 364 6.05 12.89 -3.27
C SER A 364 6.14 13.01 -4.80
N SER A 365 5.91 14.21 -5.34
CA SER A 365 6.06 14.46 -6.78
C SER A 365 7.53 14.38 -7.19
N VAL A 366 8.43 14.97 -6.39
CA VAL A 366 9.88 14.90 -6.58
C VAL A 366 10.40 13.47 -6.42
N PHE A 367 9.90 12.72 -5.43
CA PHE A 367 10.23 11.29 -5.28
C PHE A 367 10.00 10.49 -6.57
N LEU A 368 8.81 10.59 -7.16
CA LEU A 368 8.50 9.85 -8.38
C LEU A 368 9.35 10.35 -9.56
N ALA A 369 9.57 11.67 -9.65
CA ALA A 369 10.41 12.24 -10.69
C ALA A 369 11.85 11.71 -10.58
N VAL A 370 12.45 11.76 -9.38
CA VAL A 370 13.79 11.20 -9.12
C VAL A 370 13.85 9.70 -9.44
N PHE A 371 12.82 8.92 -9.08
CA PHE A 371 12.76 7.50 -9.43
C PHE A 371 12.87 7.27 -10.94
N VAL A 372 12.09 8.01 -11.74
CA VAL A 372 12.09 7.91 -13.21
C VAL A 372 13.44 8.36 -13.77
N THR A 373 13.96 9.50 -13.32
CA THR A 373 15.21 10.07 -13.83
C THR A 373 16.42 9.20 -13.50
N LEU A 374 16.48 8.63 -12.28
CA LEU A 374 17.55 7.70 -11.89
C LEU A 374 17.52 6.42 -12.74
N TYR A 375 16.35 5.83 -12.95
CA TYR A 375 16.20 4.63 -13.77
C TYR A 375 16.70 4.86 -15.20
N GLN A 376 16.31 5.99 -15.79
CA GLN A 376 16.73 6.34 -17.15
C GLN A 376 18.21 6.72 -17.22
N THR A 377 18.74 7.40 -16.20
CA THR A 377 20.18 7.68 -16.12
C THR A 377 20.98 6.40 -16.12
N GLN A 378 20.59 5.38 -15.35
CA GLN A 378 21.28 4.08 -15.35
C GLN A 378 21.19 3.37 -16.71
N ILE A 379 20.04 3.42 -17.37
CA ILE A 379 19.81 2.89 -18.73
C ILE A 379 20.70 3.58 -19.78
N CYS A 380 20.82 4.91 -19.72
CA CYS A 380 21.68 5.68 -20.62
C CYS A 380 23.16 5.43 -20.32
N SER A 381 23.56 5.41 -19.04
CA SER A 381 24.94 5.12 -18.63
C SER A 381 25.39 3.74 -19.09
N HIS A 382 24.55 2.70 -18.94
CA HIS A 382 24.86 1.37 -19.44
C HIS A 382 25.10 1.34 -20.96
N ARG A 383 24.27 2.05 -21.73
CA ARG A 383 24.42 2.18 -23.20
C ARG A 383 25.67 2.93 -23.60
N ASN A 384 25.96 4.03 -22.92
CA ASN A 384 27.14 4.84 -23.21
C ASN A 384 28.43 4.07 -22.87
N LEU A 385 28.43 3.27 -21.79
CA LEU A 385 29.55 2.39 -21.45
C LEU A 385 29.76 1.29 -22.50
N MET A 386 28.66 0.68 -22.99
CA MET A 386 28.71 -0.28 -24.08
C MET A 386 29.29 0.32 -25.37
N GLN A 387 28.86 1.54 -25.72
CA GLN A 387 29.38 2.26 -26.89
C GLN A 387 30.86 2.66 -26.72
N ALA A 388 31.30 2.89 -25.49
CA ALA A 388 32.70 3.18 -25.17
C ALA A 388 33.60 1.91 -25.16
N GLY A 389 33.08 0.75 -25.58
CA GLY A 389 33.86 -0.49 -25.72
C GLY A 389 33.91 -1.37 -24.47
N TRP A 390 33.15 -1.06 -23.41
CA TRP A 390 33.07 -1.94 -22.24
C TRP A 390 32.12 -3.11 -22.53
N SER A 391 32.58 -4.36 -22.33
CA SER A 391 31.82 -5.57 -22.61
C SER A 391 30.78 -5.90 -21.52
N LEU A 392 29.86 -4.98 -21.23
CA LEU A 392 28.74 -5.21 -20.32
C LEU A 392 27.57 -5.88 -21.07
N GLY A 393 27.53 -7.21 -21.15
CA GLY A 393 26.45 -7.92 -21.86
C GLY A 393 25.03 -7.41 -21.53
N ASN A 394 24.17 -7.28 -22.54
CA ASN A 394 22.81 -6.72 -22.40
C ASN A 394 21.80 -7.75 -21.84
N SER A 395 21.96 -8.11 -20.57
CA SER A 395 21.10 -9.09 -19.91
C SER A 395 19.78 -8.50 -19.43
N LYS A 396 18.69 -9.27 -19.60
CA LYS A 396 17.35 -8.91 -19.08
C LYS A 396 17.32 -8.63 -17.57
N TYR A 397 18.24 -9.20 -16.81
CA TYR A 397 18.32 -9.01 -15.35
C TYR A 397 18.89 -7.64 -14.95
N LEU A 398 19.61 -6.95 -15.85
CA LEU A 398 20.09 -5.59 -15.59
C LEU A 398 18.94 -4.62 -15.38
N TYR A 399 17.84 -4.75 -16.13
CA TYR A 399 16.66 -3.90 -15.96
C TYR A 399 15.97 -4.10 -14.61
N TRP A 400 16.06 -5.30 -14.03
CA TRP A 400 15.61 -5.59 -12.67
C TRP A 400 16.54 -4.93 -11.64
N LEU A 401 17.87 -5.06 -11.83
CA LEU A 401 18.87 -4.47 -10.94
C LEU A 401 18.82 -2.93 -10.94
N PHE A 402 18.63 -2.31 -12.11
CA PHE A 402 18.42 -0.87 -12.23
C PHE A 402 17.15 -0.45 -11.49
N GLY A 403 16.06 -1.21 -11.64
CA GLY A 403 14.84 -0.99 -10.90
C GLY A 403 15.04 -1.06 -9.38
N LEU A 404 15.84 -2.02 -8.88
CA LEU A 404 16.15 -2.20 -7.47
C LEU A 404 16.96 -1.02 -6.90
N THR A 405 18.04 -0.65 -7.59
CA THR A 405 18.95 0.40 -7.12
C THR A 405 18.31 1.79 -7.20
N CYS A 406 17.57 2.11 -8.26
CA CYS A 406 16.92 3.41 -8.40
C CYS A 406 15.74 3.59 -7.42
N SER A 407 14.94 2.54 -7.19
CA SER A 407 13.83 2.60 -6.21
C SER A 407 14.34 2.72 -4.79
N GLY A 408 15.41 2.00 -4.43
CA GLY A 408 16.04 2.08 -3.11
C GLY A 408 16.61 3.46 -2.81
N ALA A 409 17.24 4.12 -3.79
CA ALA A 409 17.70 5.49 -3.63
C ALA A 409 16.54 6.49 -3.57
N ALA A 410 15.57 6.38 -4.48
CA ALA A 410 14.47 7.34 -4.57
C ALA A 410 13.55 7.30 -3.35
N ILE A 411 13.21 6.11 -2.83
CA ILE A 411 12.23 5.96 -1.74
C ILE A 411 12.68 6.64 -0.43
N MET A 412 13.99 6.87 -0.26
CA MET A 412 14.52 7.61 0.89
C MET A 412 14.08 9.07 0.91
N ILE A 413 13.75 9.64 -0.25
CA ILE A 413 13.17 10.99 -0.36
C ILE A 413 11.76 11.00 0.22
N GLU A 414 11.01 9.89 0.22
CA GLU A 414 9.63 9.85 0.71
C GLU A 414 9.57 9.76 2.25
N GLN A 415 8.44 10.15 2.86
CA GLN A 415 8.21 10.02 4.31
C GLN A 415 7.99 8.56 4.73
N GLU A 416 8.56 8.15 5.86
CA GLU A 416 8.50 6.76 6.37
C GLU A 416 7.07 6.20 6.44
N SER A 417 6.09 7.00 6.88
CA SER A 417 4.69 6.58 6.94
C SER A 417 4.11 6.22 5.56
N ARG A 418 4.52 6.93 4.50
CA ARG A 418 4.05 6.70 3.12
C ARG A 418 4.82 5.58 2.42
N ARG A 419 6.09 5.34 2.80
CA ARG A 419 6.93 4.28 2.19
C ARG A 419 6.26 2.91 2.31
N ALA A 420 5.77 2.57 3.50
CA ALA A 420 5.06 1.31 3.72
C ALA A 420 3.77 1.25 2.88
N GLU A 421 2.99 2.33 2.80
CA GLU A 421 1.77 2.36 1.98
C GLU A 421 2.07 2.18 0.48
N LEU A 422 3.12 2.84 -0.03
CA LEU A 422 3.59 2.69 -1.40
C LEU A 422 4.10 1.28 -1.69
N ALA A 423 4.88 0.70 -0.77
CA ALA A 423 5.32 -0.69 -0.87
C ALA A 423 4.13 -1.63 -1.00
N MET A 424 3.13 -1.48 -0.13
CA MET A 424 1.91 -2.31 -0.13
C MET A 424 1.01 -2.04 -1.36
N TYR A 425 1.11 -0.87 -2.00
CA TYR A 425 0.41 -0.57 -3.24
C TYR A 425 1.07 -1.24 -4.46
N VAL A 426 2.41 -1.25 -4.52
CA VAL A 426 3.18 -1.78 -5.66
C VAL A 426 3.35 -3.29 -5.57
N LEU A 427 3.49 -3.84 -4.37
CA LEU A 427 3.71 -5.26 -4.12
C LEU A 427 2.68 -6.21 -4.78
N PRO A 428 1.35 -5.99 -4.72
CA PRO A 428 0.40 -6.89 -5.36
C PRO A 428 0.52 -6.88 -6.89
N LYS A 429 0.85 -5.71 -7.47
CA LYS A 429 1.11 -5.57 -8.92
C LYS A 429 2.38 -6.33 -9.32
N ALA A 430 3.44 -6.20 -8.51
CA ALA A 430 4.69 -6.93 -8.67
C ALA A 430 4.48 -8.46 -8.60
N ALA A 431 3.76 -8.92 -7.57
CA ALA A 431 3.45 -10.34 -7.37
C ALA A 431 2.60 -10.92 -8.50
N THR A 432 1.58 -10.18 -8.96
CA THR A 432 0.77 -10.59 -10.14
C THR A 432 1.63 -10.76 -11.38
N SER A 433 2.52 -9.80 -11.61
CA SER A 433 3.41 -9.83 -12.76
C SER A 433 4.36 -11.04 -12.67
N LEU A 434 4.99 -11.24 -11.51
CA LEU A 434 5.87 -12.38 -11.27
C LEU A 434 5.14 -13.71 -11.48
N TYR A 435 3.95 -13.88 -10.90
CA TYR A 435 3.13 -15.09 -11.07
C TYR A 435 2.84 -15.39 -12.54
N LYS A 436 2.41 -14.40 -13.33
CA LYS A 436 2.17 -14.59 -14.78
C LYS A 436 3.45 -14.98 -15.54
N ILE A 437 4.60 -14.44 -15.16
CA ILE A 437 5.89 -14.78 -15.77
C ILE A 437 6.28 -16.23 -15.42
N LEU A 438 6.09 -16.63 -14.16
CA LEU A 438 6.37 -18.00 -13.70
C LEU A 438 5.44 -19.03 -14.37
N LEU A 439 4.15 -18.69 -14.54
CA LEU A 439 3.21 -19.51 -15.30
C LEU A 439 3.66 -19.70 -16.75
N ARG A 440 4.09 -18.63 -17.44
CA ARG A 440 4.59 -18.74 -18.84
C ARG A 440 5.86 -19.56 -18.96
N LYS A 441 6.66 -19.63 -17.89
CA LYS A 441 7.85 -20.48 -17.81
C LYS A 441 7.54 -21.92 -17.39
N ASN A 442 6.27 -22.28 -17.17
CA ASN A 442 5.84 -23.56 -16.62
C ASN A 442 6.48 -23.91 -15.26
N TRP A 443 6.87 -22.91 -14.47
CA TRP A 443 7.44 -23.12 -13.13
C TRP A 443 6.38 -23.26 -12.04
N VAL A 444 5.15 -22.82 -12.32
CA VAL A 444 4.01 -22.88 -11.40
C VAL A 444 2.82 -23.43 -12.15
N VAL A 445 2.04 -24.28 -11.49
CA VAL A 445 0.78 -24.82 -12.03
C VAL A 445 -0.36 -23.89 -11.65
N GLY A 446 -1.22 -23.56 -12.63
CA GLY A 446 -2.40 -22.73 -12.38
C GLY A 446 -3.48 -23.50 -11.62
N ILE A 447 -3.71 -23.14 -10.35
CA ILE A 447 -4.79 -23.72 -9.54
C ILE A 447 -6.11 -22.99 -9.84
N LYS A 448 -7.17 -23.74 -10.13
CA LYS A 448 -8.51 -23.18 -10.32
C LYS A 448 -9.01 -22.56 -9.01
N HIS A 449 -9.52 -21.33 -9.07
CA HIS A 449 -10.02 -20.56 -7.91
C HIS A 449 -9.00 -20.27 -6.80
N TRP A 450 -7.70 -20.25 -7.12
CA TRP A 450 -6.63 -19.90 -6.16
C TRP A 450 -6.87 -18.55 -5.48
N GLU A 451 -7.52 -17.61 -6.17
CA GLU A 451 -7.84 -16.30 -5.62
C GLU A 451 -8.80 -16.37 -4.43
N VAL A 452 -9.75 -17.33 -4.43
CA VAL A 452 -10.68 -17.54 -3.32
C VAL A 452 -9.94 -18.15 -2.13
N MET A 453 -9.09 -19.14 -2.38
CA MET A 453 -8.27 -19.76 -1.33
C MET A 453 -7.34 -18.74 -0.66
N MET A 454 -6.67 -17.90 -1.45
CA MET A 454 -5.80 -16.85 -0.93
C MET A 454 -6.59 -15.83 -0.10
N PHE A 455 -7.78 -15.43 -0.54
CA PHE A 455 -8.63 -14.51 0.22
C PHE A 455 -9.14 -15.14 1.52
N SER A 456 -9.63 -16.38 1.49
CA SER A 456 -10.04 -17.11 2.69
C SER A 456 -8.90 -17.24 3.70
N PHE A 457 -7.70 -17.58 3.24
CA PHE A 457 -6.51 -17.61 4.10
C PHE A 457 -6.19 -16.24 4.70
N ALA A 458 -6.21 -15.18 3.88
CA ALA A 458 -5.98 -13.82 4.35
C ALA A 458 -7.01 -13.38 5.41
N MET A 459 -8.29 -13.68 5.18
CA MET A 459 -9.36 -13.34 6.11
C MET A 459 -9.28 -14.14 7.40
N SER A 460 -8.92 -15.42 7.35
CA SER A 460 -8.60 -16.23 8.54
C SER A 460 -7.55 -15.54 9.41
N LEU A 461 -6.42 -15.11 8.82
CA LEU A 461 -5.35 -14.45 9.56
C LEU A 461 -5.76 -13.11 10.17
N ILE A 462 -6.42 -12.25 9.37
CA ILE A 462 -6.89 -10.93 9.83
C ILE A 462 -7.83 -11.09 11.02
N MET A 463 -8.76 -12.04 10.91
CA MET A 463 -9.81 -12.24 11.89
C MET A 463 -9.31 -12.95 13.16
N ALA A 464 -8.35 -13.85 13.03
CA ALA A 464 -7.62 -14.41 14.17
C ALA A 464 -6.86 -13.32 14.94
N GLY A 465 -6.30 -12.33 14.22
CA GLY A 465 -5.59 -11.19 14.81
C GLY A 465 -6.50 -10.13 15.44
N ALA A 466 -7.73 -9.98 14.96
CA ALA A 466 -8.70 -9.01 15.47
C ALA A 466 -9.20 -9.35 16.89
N LYS A 467 -9.16 -10.63 17.28
CA LYS A 467 -9.40 -11.05 18.67
C LYS A 467 -8.13 -10.82 19.50
N VAL A 468 -8.00 -9.60 19.99
CA VAL A 468 -7.05 -9.23 21.04
C VAL A 468 -7.48 -9.97 22.32
N PRO A 469 -6.55 -10.65 23.03
CA PRO A 469 -6.85 -11.27 24.31
C PRO A 469 -7.07 -10.22 25.41
#